data_AF-A0A534A1D1-F1
#
_entry.id   AF-A0A534A1D1-F1
#
_cell.length_a   1.000
_cell.length_b   1.000
_cell.length_c   1.000
_cell.angle_alpha   90.00
_cell.angle_beta   90.00
_cell.angle_gamma   90.00
#
_symmetry.space_group_name_H-M   'P 1'
#
loop_
_entity.id
_entity.type
_entity.pdbx_description
1 polymer ?
#
loop_
_entity_poly.entity_id
_entity_poly.type
_entity_poly.pdbx_seq_one_letter_code
_entity_poly.pdbx_strand_id
1 'polypeptide(L)'
;MDIRNPELIISNALRLREVNKDRFIRAVHDAGLLNQGGRSAVKLYKLKNKEKEASKQRWIQFIKSQLDLEKTFGQNLPSNEIEQHLSSIFNNITLGKSEIFTRSVVANDRKAVEKKAHLFFYWKDHESFLNYSREYGKGNLFQALVGDLNNSANKIGTAELMGDAPLSVYNDLRNVQQEKSPKSALWYEHTDRLLKQSLQQDQTAVSPSLAAFGANIRSLGAIARLPTIVLRSLPDASYIASFAQRWGNSYFKSLAYTLSHTCDVLADDERRFIAKQFKLLADSHLGYMARFADLSNGTELIHKVTTHFFRTNLLESFDKGNRHSLMHIIAKGLYQQRGQAWKDLKTQTRFQLQKYGLEEKEWDLLRTKNQSNLFTTANVDAITDDELKNLYGHSKPLYEMRTDLYRKVFSIFSMAADNAVLMPDNFTKAFMYYGTRPGTIMGEALRMVMQFKGFAINFADKILMQGYQDARNTQMRLRWGLSLVAATLPLSYLANYFDNLAHGKSMPLFSAMNRQEKMDYLIDLVQPNLGIFMQVFDPKYQDKHLIQNLFSSPSINFLSSIAALGSSTVTLNPKQAAKNIKTLAKNISPIDTMPVIGPYLNQLLGDKTYLESGQKLYYGR
;
A
#
# COMPACT_ATOMS: atom_id res chain seq x y z
N MET A 1 -22.48 14.58 30.58
CA MET A 1 -21.12 15.11 30.38
C MET A 1 -20.40 14.16 29.43
N ASP A 2 -20.26 14.56 28.18
CA ASP A 2 -19.65 13.76 27.11
C ASP A 2 -18.12 13.97 27.22
N ILE A 3 -17.52 13.27 28.17
CA ILE A 3 -16.08 13.34 28.43
C ILE A 3 -15.43 12.59 27.26
N ARG A 4 -14.60 13.28 26.46
CA ARG A 4 -13.65 12.62 25.55
C ARG A 4 -13.05 11.43 26.30
N ASN A 5 -12.91 10.25 25.69
CA ASN A 5 -12.02 9.26 26.29
C ASN A 5 -10.68 9.98 26.52
N PRO A 6 -10.22 10.18 27.78
CA PRO A 6 -9.04 10.98 28.07
C PRO A 6 -7.79 10.46 27.35
N GLU A 7 -7.81 9.20 26.93
CA GLU A 7 -6.80 8.51 26.11
C GLU A 7 -6.68 9.03 24.67
N LEU A 8 -7.63 9.83 24.16
CA LEU A 8 -7.64 10.33 22.77
C LEU A 8 -7.18 11.79 22.65
N ILE A 9 -6.89 12.45 23.76
CA ILE A 9 -6.67 13.90 23.81
C ILE A 9 -5.29 14.30 23.27
N ILE A 10 -4.26 13.49 23.54
CA ILE A 10 -2.86 13.79 23.15
C ILE A 10 -2.52 13.21 21.76
N SER A 11 -3.32 12.26 21.27
CA SER A 11 -3.02 11.55 20.02
C SER A 11 -3.34 12.33 18.73
N ASN A 12 -3.86 13.56 18.85
CA ASN A 12 -4.40 14.32 17.72
C ASN A 12 -5.43 13.51 16.91
N ALA A 13 -6.13 12.57 17.53
CA ALA A 13 -7.20 11.78 16.95
C ALA A 13 -8.52 12.58 17.00
N LEU A 14 -9.25 12.68 15.88
CA LEU A 14 -10.55 13.37 15.83
C LEU A 14 -11.67 12.36 15.61
N ARG A 15 -12.72 12.42 16.42
CA ARG A 15 -13.92 11.59 16.17
C ARG A 15 -14.70 12.15 14.98
N LEU A 16 -15.35 11.27 14.21
CA LEU A 16 -16.15 11.64 13.03
C LEU A 16 -17.22 12.70 13.35
N ARG A 17 -17.82 12.65 14.55
CA ARG A 17 -18.81 13.62 15.03
C ARG A 17 -18.23 15.03 15.23
N GLU A 18 -16.93 15.14 15.54
CA GLU A 18 -16.25 16.43 15.69
C GLU A 18 -15.90 17.02 14.31
N VAL A 19 -15.75 16.21 13.25
CA VAL A 19 -15.54 16.68 11.87
C VAL A 19 -16.79 17.39 11.34
N ASN A 20 -17.98 17.05 11.86
CA ASN A 20 -19.24 17.27 11.15
C ASN A 20 -19.96 18.61 11.39
N LYS A 21 -19.31 19.66 11.91
CA LYS A 21 -20.00 20.95 12.17
C LYS A 21 -19.50 22.12 11.34
N ASP A 22 -18.20 22.44 11.39
CA ASP A 22 -17.62 23.58 10.64
C ASP A 22 -16.25 23.28 10.02
N ARG A 23 -15.85 22.00 10.00
CA ARG A 23 -14.54 21.53 9.54
C ARG A 23 -14.73 20.52 8.43
N PHE A 24 -14.74 20.99 7.19
CA PHE A 24 -15.02 20.11 6.06
C PHE A 24 -14.07 18.90 6.01
N ILE A 25 -12.76 19.11 6.23
CA ILE A 25 -11.68 18.10 6.31
C ILE A 25 -10.46 18.76 6.96
N ARG A 26 -9.48 18.01 7.50
CA ARG A 26 -8.14 18.59 7.71
C ARG A 26 -7.57 19.03 6.36
N ALA A 27 -6.87 20.15 6.37
CA ALA A 27 -6.19 20.61 5.17
C ALA A 27 -5.07 19.62 4.80
N VAL A 28 -5.27 18.87 3.72
CA VAL A 28 -4.23 17.97 3.18
C VAL A 28 -3.34 18.80 2.27
N HIS A 29 -2.06 18.93 2.66
CA HIS A 29 -1.09 19.80 1.99
C HIS A 29 -0.10 19.00 1.16
N ASP A 30 0.24 19.51 -0.03
CA ASP A 30 1.37 19.02 -0.81
C ASP A 30 2.62 19.89 -0.53
N ALA A 31 3.56 19.36 0.24
CA ALA A 31 4.80 20.06 0.61
C ALA A 31 5.63 20.50 -0.62
N GLY A 32 5.54 19.77 -1.74
CA GLY A 32 6.17 20.15 -3.00
C GLY A 32 5.53 21.41 -3.59
N LEU A 33 4.20 21.47 -3.62
CA LEU A 33 3.47 22.65 -4.09
C LEU A 33 3.65 23.86 -3.17
N LEU A 34 3.70 23.66 -1.85
CA LEU A 34 4.00 24.74 -0.90
C LEU A 34 5.38 25.37 -1.20
N ASN A 35 6.41 24.55 -1.42
CA ASN A 35 7.74 25.04 -1.79
C ASN A 35 7.78 25.71 -3.18
N GLN A 36 6.86 25.34 -4.08
CA GLN A 36 6.77 25.88 -5.44
C GLN A 36 5.83 27.09 -5.56
N GLY A 37 5.13 27.47 -4.47
CA GLY A 37 4.18 28.58 -4.46
C GLY A 37 2.80 28.24 -5.03
N GLY A 38 2.48 26.97 -5.25
CA GLY A 38 1.17 26.49 -5.71
C GLY A 38 1.10 26.14 -7.20
N ARG A 39 0.05 25.43 -7.61
CA ARG A 39 -0.11 24.95 -9.01
C ARG A 39 -0.18 26.07 -10.05
N SER A 40 -0.79 27.19 -9.71
CA SER A 40 -0.87 28.37 -10.58
C SER A 40 0.51 29.01 -10.79
N ALA A 41 1.37 29.00 -9.76
CA ALA A 41 2.74 29.49 -9.86
C ALA A 41 3.61 28.60 -10.76
N VAL A 42 3.45 27.28 -10.67
CA VAL A 42 4.18 26.29 -11.49
C VAL A 42 3.89 26.46 -12.99
N LYS A 43 2.66 26.86 -13.36
CA LYS A 43 2.28 27.14 -14.76
C LYS A 43 2.89 28.45 -15.28
N LEU A 44 3.12 29.43 -14.40
CA LEU A 44 3.61 30.77 -14.77
C LEU A 44 5.15 30.87 -14.74
N TYR A 45 5.84 30.12 -13.87
CA TYR A 45 7.28 30.21 -13.66
C TYR A 45 8.02 28.96 -14.11
N LYS A 46 8.39 28.91 -15.40
CA LYS A 46 9.38 27.95 -15.92
C LYS A 46 10.83 28.41 -15.74
N LEU A 47 11.12 29.61 -15.23
CA LEU A 47 12.47 30.16 -15.15
C LEU A 47 12.65 31.09 -13.93
N LYS A 48 13.84 30.97 -13.32
CA LYS A 48 14.47 31.79 -12.26
C LYS A 48 14.16 31.46 -10.79
N ASN A 49 15.21 31.62 -9.99
CA ASN A 49 15.43 31.17 -8.61
C ASN A 49 14.16 31.09 -7.75
N LYS A 50 13.87 29.86 -7.29
CA LYS A 50 12.85 29.55 -6.30
C LYS A 50 13.24 30.14 -4.94
N GLU A 51 12.89 31.39 -4.68
CA GLU A 51 12.98 31.92 -3.33
C GLU A 51 11.90 31.28 -2.46
N LYS A 52 12.32 30.38 -1.57
CA LYS A 52 11.43 29.71 -0.61
C LYS A 52 10.58 30.70 0.18
N GLU A 53 11.11 31.88 0.46
CA GLU A 53 10.39 32.97 1.14
C GLU A 53 9.27 33.56 0.27
N ALA A 54 9.47 33.75 -1.04
CA ALA A 54 8.41 34.20 -1.93
C ALA A 54 7.25 33.18 -2.01
N SER A 55 7.58 31.89 -2.12
CA SER A 55 6.58 30.80 -2.08
C SER A 55 5.80 30.78 -0.77
N LYS A 56 6.51 30.98 0.36
CA LYS A 56 5.92 31.04 1.69
C LYS A 56 4.98 32.22 1.86
N GLN A 57 5.39 33.42 1.46
CA GLN A 57 4.55 34.61 1.55
C GLN A 57 3.29 34.47 0.71
N ARG A 58 3.42 33.94 -0.52
CA ARG A 58 2.27 33.65 -1.38
C ARG A 58 1.30 32.68 -0.71
N TRP A 59 1.81 31.61 -0.10
CA TRP A 59 0.97 30.64 0.61
C TRP A 59 0.26 31.27 1.82
N ILE A 60 0.97 32.07 2.62
CA ILE A 60 0.40 32.78 3.79
C ILE A 60 -0.74 33.71 3.34
N GLN A 61 -0.51 34.53 2.31
CA GLN A 61 -1.53 35.44 1.78
C GLN A 61 -2.74 34.67 1.23
N PHE A 62 -2.47 33.61 0.47
CA PHE A 62 -3.53 32.78 -0.10
C PHE A 62 -4.35 32.13 1.01
N ILE A 63 -3.74 31.41 1.96
CA ILE A 63 -4.49 30.69 3.00
C ILE A 63 -5.26 31.65 3.92
N LYS A 64 -4.69 32.82 4.27
CA LYS A 64 -5.41 33.87 5.03
C LYS A 64 -6.72 34.27 4.35
N SER A 65 -6.74 34.35 3.02
CA SER A 65 -7.95 34.71 2.28
C SER A 65 -9.04 33.63 2.29
N GLN A 66 -8.68 32.36 2.53
CA GLN A 66 -9.60 31.22 2.47
C GLN A 66 -10.14 30.79 3.85
N LEU A 67 -9.50 31.24 4.93
CA LEU A 67 -9.82 30.84 6.31
C LEU A 67 -10.73 31.85 7.02
N ASP A 68 -11.58 31.33 7.89
CA ASP A 68 -12.22 32.08 8.97
C ASP A 68 -11.17 32.28 10.08
N LEU A 69 -10.54 33.45 10.09
CA LEU A 69 -9.41 33.77 10.97
C LEU A 69 -9.82 33.79 12.45
N GLU A 70 -11.03 34.28 12.76
CA GLU A 70 -11.53 34.37 14.13
C GLU A 70 -11.79 32.99 14.71
N LYS A 71 -12.45 32.10 13.95
CA LYS A 71 -12.67 30.71 14.40
C LYS A 71 -11.37 29.90 14.44
N THR A 72 -10.43 30.17 13.53
CA THR A 72 -9.17 29.41 13.44
C THR A 72 -8.19 29.76 14.55
N PHE A 73 -7.95 31.04 14.79
CA PHE A 73 -6.89 31.48 15.72
C PHE A 73 -7.44 32.03 17.04
N GLY A 74 -8.73 32.36 17.11
CA GLY A 74 -9.35 33.04 18.25
C GLY A 74 -9.60 34.52 17.95
N GLN A 75 -10.49 35.14 18.73
CA GLN A 75 -10.84 36.55 18.58
C GLN A 75 -9.67 37.48 18.96
N ASN A 76 -9.56 38.62 18.27
CA ASN A 76 -8.66 39.74 18.57
C ASN A 76 -7.14 39.48 18.44
N LEU A 77 -6.71 38.48 17.67
CA LEU A 77 -5.28 38.32 17.36
C LEU A 77 -4.82 39.33 16.29
N PRO A 78 -3.68 40.03 16.50
CA PRO A 78 -3.16 40.95 15.51
C PRO A 78 -2.62 40.21 14.28
N SER A 79 -2.71 40.85 13.10
CA SER A 79 -2.38 40.22 11.81
C SER A 79 -0.94 39.67 11.73
N ASN A 80 -0.01 40.30 12.45
CA ASN A 80 1.40 39.88 12.52
C ASN A 80 1.58 38.54 13.26
N GLU A 81 0.86 38.32 14.36
CA GLU A 81 0.90 37.05 15.10
C GLU A 81 0.30 35.92 14.28
N ILE A 82 -0.82 36.17 13.58
CA ILE A 82 -1.42 35.21 12.65
C ILE A 82 -0.41 34.80 11.56
N GLU A 83 0.35 35.76 11.01
CA GLU A 83 1.38 35.48 10.01
C GLU A 83 2.55 34.68 10.59
N GLN A 84 2.96 34.95 11.83
CA GLN A 84 3.98 34.15 12.53
C GLN A 84 3.51 32.71 12.75
N HIS A 85 2.26 32.52 13.17
CA HIS A 85 1.66 31.19 13.32
C HIS A 85 1.64 30.45 11.99
N LEU A 86 1.12 31.07 10.93
CA LEU A 86 1.09 30.49 9.58
C LEU A 86 2.51 30.20 9.05
N SER A 87 3.47 31.08 9.31
CA SER A 87 4.89 30.89 8.98
C SER A 87 5.47 29.65 9.66
N SER A 88 5.17 29.43 10.94
CA SER A 88 5.55 28.20 11.66
C SER A 88 4.88 26.97 11.07
N ILE A 89 3.58 27.05 10.74
CA ILE A 89 2.83 25.97 10.11
C ILE A 89 3.45 25.58 8.77
N PHE A 90 3.76 26.56 7.92
CA PHE A 90 4.43 26.35 6.63
C PHE A 90 5.76 25.62 6.80
N ASN A 91 6.59 26.05 7.75
CA ASN A 91 7.87 25.42 8.04
C ASN A 91 7.68 23.97 8.51
N ASN A 92 6.70 23.69 9.37
CA ASN A 92 6.46 22.35 9.88
C ASN A 92 5.93 21.40 8.79
N ILE A 93 5.03 21.87 7.92
CA ILE A 93 4.55 21.12 6.75
C ILE A 93 5.69 20.81 5.78
N THR A 94 6.49 21.83 5.43
CA THR A 94 7.58 21.67 4.43
C THR A 94 8.76 20.86 4.93
N LEU A 95 9.00 20.83 6.24
CA LEU A 95 10.04 20.00 6.88
C LEU A 95 9.55 18.59 7.24
N GLY A 96 8.26 18.28 7.01
CA GLY A 96 7.69 16.98 7.32
C GLY A 96 7.68 16.66 8.81
N LYS A 97 7.59 17.67 9.68
CA LYS A 97 7.43 17.45 11.12
C LYS A 97 6.02 16.93 11.39
N SER A 98 5.90 15.88 12.20
CA SER A 98 4.62 15.29 12.61
C SER A 98 3.73 16.28 13.37
N GLU A 99 4.37 17.26 13.98
CA GLU A 99 3.75 18.35 14.72
C GLU A 99 3.72 19.58 13.82
N ILE A 100 2.51 20.01 13.45
CA ILE A 100 2.30 21.29 12.76
C ILE A 100 2.66 22.48 13.70
N PHE A 101 2.93 22.23 14.99
CA PHE A 101 3.31 23.24 15.97
C PHE A 101 4.32 22.72 16.99
N THR A 102 5.49 23.35 17.08
CA THR A 102 6.45 23.10 18.16
C THR A 102 6.51 24.35 19.06
N ARG A 103 6.16 24.17 20.33
CA ARG A 103 6.86 24.86 21.43
C ARG A 103 7.18 23.76 22.45
N SER A 104 8.49 23.51 22.59
CA SER A 104 9.03 22.44 23.41
C SER A 104 8.80 22.69 24.90
N VAL A 105 8.90 21.58 25.66
CA VAL A 105 9.07 21.46 27.11
C VAL A 105 7.84 21.78 27.95
N VAL A 106 6.96 20.79 28.10
CA VAL A 106 6.56 20.16 29.39
C VAL A 106 5.58 19.05 29.01
N ALA A 107 6.03 17.80 29.12
CA ALA A 107 5.26 16.60 28.77
C ALA A 107 4.04 16.34 29.68
N ASN A 108 3.85 17.14 30.74
CA ASN A 108 2.85 16.88 31.78
C ASN A 108 1.65 17.84 31.80
N ASP A 109 1.59 18.88 30.95
CA ASP A 109 0.45 19.79 30.94
C ASP A 109 -0.63 19.35 29.93
N ARG A 110 -1.53 18.47 30.41
CA ARG A 110 -2.70 18.00 29.66
C ARG A 110 -3.57 19.15 29.12
N LYS A 111 -3.69 20.26 29.85
CA LYS A 111 -4.51 21.40 29.42
C LYS A 111 -3.84 22.18 28.29
N ALA A 112 -2.51 22.29 28.31
CA ALA A 112 -1.77 22.89 27.20
C ALA A 112 -1.84 22.02 25.93
N VAL A 113 -1.80 20.69 26.08
CA VAL A 113 -1.98 19.75 24.96
C VAL A 113 -3.41 19.78 24.41
N GLU A 114 -4.42 19.86 25.27
CA GLU A 114 -5.83 20.06 24.86
C GLU A 114 -5.98 21.33 24.02
N LYS A 115 -5.49 22.48 24.52
CA LYS A 115 -5.52 23.76 23.78
C LYS A 115 -4.79 23.69 22.44
N LYS A 116 -3.65 22.99 22.36
CA LYS A 116 -2.92 22.74 21.10
C LYS A 116 -3.71 21.89 20.11
N ALA A 117 -4.42 20.88 20.60
CA ALA A 117 -5.26 20.00 19.80
C ALA A 117 -6.53 20.68 19.26
N HIS A 118 -6.86 21.91 19.69
CA HIS A 118 -8.02 22.68 19.20
C HIS A 118 -7.73 23.59 18.00
N LEU A 119 -6.45 23.81 17.63
CA LEU A 119 -6.09 24.68 16.50
C LEU A 119 -6.26 23.94 15.15
N PHE A 120 -7.44 24.12 14.56
CA PHE A 120 -7.79 23.63 13.22
C PHE A 120 -8.07 24.79 12.28
N PHE A 121 -7.78 24.57 11.00
CA PHE A 121 -8.24 25.48 9.95
C PHE A 121 -9.76 25.38 9.81
N TYR A 122 -10.43 26.51 10.07
CA TYR A 122 -11.83 26.70 9.73
C TYR A 122 -11.88 27.44 8.40
N TRP A 123 -12.49 26.82 7.40
CA TRP A 123 -12.66 27.42 6.08
C TRP A 123 -13.85 28.38 6.11
N LYS A 124 -13.79 29.47 5.35
CA LYS A 124 -14.93 30.40 5.21
C LYS A 124 -16.17 29.69 4.66
N ASP A 125 -15.95 28.86 3.66
CA ASP A 125 -16.98 28.10 2.95
C ASP A 125 -16.35 26.90 2.20
N HIS A 126 -17.19 26.10 1.54
CA HIS A 126 -16.77 24.94 0.76
C HIS A 126 -15.92 25.33 -0.47
N GLU A 127 -16.22 26.46 -1.11
CA GLU A 127 -15.49 26.92 -2.30
C GLU A 127 -14.06 27.31 -1.93
N SER A 128 -13.88 27.97 -0.79
CA SER A 128 -12.58 28.36 -0.24
C SER A 128 -11.70 27.14 0.04
N PHE A 129 -12.30 26.09 0.60
CA PHE A 129 -11.62 24.81 0.77
C PHE A 129 -11.24 24.16 -0.57
N LEU A 130 -12.15 24.15 -1.55
CA LEU A 130 -11.89 23.60 -2.88
C LEU A 130 -10.79 24.36 -3.61
N ASN A 131 -10.78 25.68 -3.52
CA ASN A 131 -9.78 26.54 -4.12
C ASN A 131 -8.41 26.28 -3.50
N TYR A 132 -8.35 26.15 -2.17
CA TYR A 132 -7.12 25.75 -1.50
C TYR A 132 -6.66 24.35 -1.89
N SER A 133 -7.55 23.36 -1.92
CA SER A 133 -7.20 22.00 -2.31
C SER A 133 -6.72 21.93 -3.76
N ARG A 134 -7.25 22.76 -4.66
CA ARG A 134 -6.77 22.85 -6.05
C ARG A 134 -5.38 23.44 -6.13
N GLU A 135 -5.08 24.46 -5.33
CA GLU A 135 -3.82 25.20 -5.44
C GLU A 135 -2.66 24.55 -4.65
N TYR A 136 -2.93 24.03 -3.46
CA TYR A 136 -1.93 23.50 -2.51
C TYR A 136 -2.25 22.09 -1.99
N GLY A 137 -3.34 21.47 -2.44
CA GLY A 137 -3.75 20.14 -2.01
C GLY A 137 -3.05 19.01 -2.76
N LYS A 138 -2.94 17.86 -2.07
CA LYS A 138 -2.40 16.61 -2.62
C LYS A 138 -3.51 15.86 -3.37
N GLY A 139 -3.26 15.55 -4.64
CA GLY A 139 -4.22 14.79 -5.46
C GLY A 139 -5.47 15.59 -5.84
N ASN A 140 -6.57 14.91 -6.07
CA ASN A 140 -7.90 15.52 -6.20
C ASN A 140 -8.63 15.55 -4.85
N LEU A 141 -9.76 16.27 -4.77
CA LEU A 141 -10.56 16.42 -3.54
C LEU A 141 -10.89 15.07 -2.87
N PHE A 142 -11.35 14.10 -3.65
CA PHE A 142 -11.72 12.78 -3.13
C PHE A 142 -10.49 12.06 -2.54
N GLN A 143 -9.33 12.18 -3.17
CA GLN A 143 -8.09 11.61 -2.65
C GLN A 143 -7.64 12.29 -1.36
N ALA A 144 -7.80 13.61 -1.27
CA ALA A 144 -7.54 14.36 -0.04
C ALA A 144 -8.47 13.93 1.09
N LEU A 145 -9.79 13.80 0.82
CA LEU A 145 -10.79 13.29 1.76
C LEU A 145 -10.39 11.93 2.35
N VAL A 146 -10.17 10.96 1.47
CA VAL A 146 -9.85 9.59 1.92
C VAL A 146 -8.47 9.53 2.58
N GLY A 147 -7.50 10.32 2.10
CA GLY A 147 -6.19 10.45 2.73
C GLY A 147 -6.28 10.97 4.16
N ASP A 148 -7.08 12.00 4.41
CA ASP A 148 -7.30 12.52 5.76
C ASP A 148 -8.04 11.53 6.66
N LEU A 149 -9.07 10.87 6.13
CA LEU A 149 -9.80 9.81 6.85
C LEU A 149 -8.85 8.68 7.26
N ASN A 150 -8.00 8.20 6.35
CA ASN A 150 -7.03 7.15 6.65
C ASN A 150 -5.99 7.58 7.69
N ASN A 151 -5.44 8.79 7.56
CA ASN A 151 -4.47 9.32 8.51
C ASN A 151 -5.08 9.52 9.90
N SER A 152 -6.31 10.02 9.96
CA SER A 152 -7.03 10.22 11.20
C SER A 152 -7.43 8.87 11.83
N ALA A 153 -7.91 7.92 11.04
CA ALA A 153 -8.19 6.56 11.49
C ALA A 153 -6.95 5.85 12.04
N ASN A 154 -5.78 5.99 11.39
CA ASN A 154 -4.53 5.42 11.88
C ASN A 154 -4.12 6.02 13.24
N LYS A 155 -4.28 7.34 13.41
CA LYS A 155 -4.01 8.02 14.69
C LYS A 155 -4.97 7.58 15.79
N ILE A 156 -6.28 7.50 15.50
CA ILE A 156 -7.29 6.99 16.43
C ILE A 156 -6.94 5.55 16.84
N GLY A 157 -6.73 4.65 15.87
CA GLY A 157 -6.44 3.26 16.15
C GLY A 157 -5.13 3.04 16.91
N THR A 158 -4.09 3.84 16.61
CA THR A 158 -2.85 3.81 17.40
C THR A 158 -3.09 4.28 18.83
N ALA A 159 -3.89 5.32 19.02
CA ALA A 159 -4.20 5.86 20.33
C ALA A 159 -5.03 4.90 21.19
N GLU A 160 -5.99 4.21 20.59
CA GLU A 160 -6.78 3.19 21.26
C GLU A 160 -5.94 1.98 21.71
N LEU A 161 -4.83 1.70 21.01
CA LEU A 161 -3.95 0.58 21.34
C LEU A 161 -2.82 0.95 22.31
N MET A 162 -2.23 2.13 22.14
CA MET A 162 -1.01 2.55 22.84
C MET A 162 -1.22 3.76 23.76
N GLY A 163 -2.45 4.24 23.90
CA GLY A 163 -2.77 5.43 24.66
C GLY A 163 -2.45 6.73 23.93
N ASP A 164 -2.48 7.82 24.69
CA ASP A 164 -2.47 9.19 24.19
C ASP A 164 -1.08 9.61 23.61
N ALA A 165 0.00 8.96 24.05
CA ALA A 165 1.36 9.14 23.55
C ALA A 165 2.04 7.82 23.12
N PRO A 166 1.70 7.26 21.93
CA PRO A 166 2.17 5.95 21.49
C PRO A 166 3.70 5.77 21.46
N LEU A 167 4.43 6.83 21.11
CA LEU A 167 5.90 6.80 21.05
C LEU A 167 6.52 6.71 22.45
N SER A 168 5.91 7.37 23.45
CA SER A 168 6.38 7.30 24.84
C SER A 168 6.17 5.89 25.38
N VAL A 169 4.97 5.35 25.23
CA VAL A 169 4.64 3.99 25.68
C VAL A 169 5.55 2.95 25.04
N TYR A 170 5.84 3.09 23.74
CA TYR A 170 6.81 2.21 23.08
C TYR A 170 8.22 2.30 23.69
N ASN A 171 8.72 3.51 23.94
CA ASN A 171 10.04 3.70 24.55
C ASN A 171 10.11 3.11 25.96
N ASP A 172 9.04 3.26 26.74
CA ASP A 172 8.93 2.68 28.08
C ASP A 172 8.93 1.15 28.02
N LEU A 173 8.15 0.55 27.12
CA LEU A 173 8.15 -0.89 26.87
C LEU A 173 9.53 -1.39 26.41
N ARG A 174 10.21 -0.62 25.55
CA ARG A 174 11.57 -0.93 25.09
C ARG A 174 12.56 -0.91 26.24
N ASN A 175 12.48 0.06 27.14
CA ASN A 175 13.34 0.13 28.33
C ASN A 175 13.08 -1.06 29.27
N VAL A 176 11.81 -1.38 29.54
CA VAL A 176 11.44 -2.57 30.34
C VAL A 176 11.96 -3.86 29.70
N GLN A 177 11.89 -3.99 28.37
CA GLN A 177 12.44 -5.14 27.65
C GLN A 177 13.97 -5.22 27.80
N GLN A 178 14.67 -4.08 27.74
CA GLN A 178 16.12 -4.01 27.94
C GLN A 178 16.52 -4.44 29.35
N GLU A 179 15.76 -4.05 30.36
CA GLU A 179 16.01 -4.41 31.75
C GLU A 179 15.69 -5.88 32.06
N LYS A 180 14.52 -6.38 31.60
CA LYS A 180 14.04 -7.73 31.96
C LYS A 180 14.57 -8.85 31.08
N SER A 181 14.74 -8.62 29.78
CA SER A 181 15.17 -9.65 28.83
C SER A 181 15.91 -9.00 27.65
N PRO A 182 17.18 -8.59 27.86
CA PRO A 182 17.92 -7.87 26.85
C PRO A 182 18.03 -8.68 25.56
N LYS A 183 17.66 -8.05 24.44
CA LYS A 183 17.80 -8.60 23.09
C LYS A 183 18.98 -7.96 22.36
N SER A 184 19.34 -8.53 21.21
CA SER A 184 20.38 -7.96 20.36
C SER A 184 19.97 -6.59 19.82
N ALA A 185 20.96 -5.75 19.47
CA ALA A 185 20.72 -4.45 18.86
C ALA A 185 19.86 -4.55 17.59
N LEU A 186 20.05 -5.62 16.80
CA LEU A 186 19.28 -5.89 15.59
C LEU A 186 17.78 -6.10 15.87
N TRP A 187 17.43 -6.71 17.01
CA TRP A 187 16.04 -6.91 17.39
C TRP A 187 15.36 -5.56 17.66
N TYR A 188 16.00 -4.69 18.44
CA TYR A 188 15.48 -3.34 18.73
C TYR A 188 15.40 -2.49 17.47
N GLU A 189 16.40 -2.57 16.59
CA GLU A 189 16.37 -1.85 15.33
C GLU A 189 15.19 -2.28 14.46
N HIS A 190 14.88 -3.59 14.43
CA HIS A 190 13.72 -4.11 13.72
C HIS A 190 12.40 -3.61 14.32
N THR A 191 12.23 -3.66 15.65
CA THR A 191 11.00 -3.17 16.30
C THR A 191 10.82 -1.66 16.14
N ASP A 192 11.92 -0.89 16.20
CA ASP A 192 11.90 0.57 15.99
C ASP A 192 11.46 0.90 14.56
N ARG A 193 11.92 0.14 13.57
CA ARG A 193 11.50 0.28 12.16
C ARG A 193 10.03 -0.06 11.96
N LEU A 194 9.55 -1.14 12.58
CA LEU A 194 8.14 -1.52 12.52
C LEU A 194 7.23 -0.43 13.11
N LEU A 195 7.61 0.12 14.27
CA LEU A 195 6.86 1.23 14.88
C LEU A 195 6.85 2.44 13.94
N LYS A 196 8.01 2.86 13.42
CA LYS A 196 8.09 4.00 12.49
C LYS A 196 7.18 3.81 11.28
N GLN A 197 7.15 2.61 10.69
CA GLN A 197 6.33 2.30 9.53
C GLN A 197 4.84 2.24 9.87
N SER A 198 4.47 1.68 11.03
CA SER A 198 3.09 1.62 11.53
C SER A 198 2.53 3.01 11.85
N LEU A 199 3.35 3.87 12.44
CA LEU A 199 3.03 5.27 12.69
C LEU A 199 3.10 6.15 11.43
N GLN A 200 3.49 5.58 10.28
CA GLN A 200 3.64 6.27 9.00
C GLN A 200 4.64 7.45 9.04
N GLN A 201 5.57 7.45 10.00
CA GLN A 201 6.60 8.50 10.16
C GLN A 201 7.67 8.47 9.06
N ASP A 202 7.72 7.40 8.29
CA ASP A 202 8.66 7.19 7.19
C ASP A 202 8.07 7.53 5.82
N GLN A 203 6.80 7.93 5.73
CA GLN A 203 6.16 8.25 4.45
C GLN A 203 6.45 9.68 3.96
N THR A 204 6.86 10.57 4.86
CA THR A 204 7.20 11.96 4.52
C THR A 204 8.53 12.03 3.81
N ALA A 205 8.54 12.56 2.59
CA ALA A 205 9.76 12.76 1.82
C ALA A 205 10.67 13.81 2.49
N VAL A 206 11.95 13.46 2.68
CA VAL A 206 12.99 14.40 3.14
C VAL A 206 13.28 15.44 2.06
N SER A 207 13.39 14.98 0.80
CA SER A 207 13.48 15.83 -0.38
C SER A 207 12.33 15.52 -1.32
N PRO A 208 11.31 16.40 -1.42
CA PRO A 208 10.16 16.17 -2.29
C PRO A 208 10.54 16.01 -3.77
N SER A 209 11.55 16.74 -4.25
CA SER A 209 12.00 16.66 -5.65
C SER A 209 12.69 15.34 -5.95
N LEU A 210 13.58 14.88 -5.06
CA LEU A 210 14.27 13.60 -5.23
C LEU A 210 13.30 12.43 -5.10
N ALA A 211 12.37 12.50 -4.14
CA ALA A 211 11.32 11.50 -3.99
C ALA A 211 10.42 11.42 -5.23
N ALA A 212 10.02 12.57 -5.79
CA ALA A 212 9.24 12.62 -7.03
C ALA A 212 10.01 12.07 -8.23
N PHE A 213 11.29 12.39 -8.35
CA PHE A 213 12.15 11.84 -9.40
C PHE A 213 12.29 10.32 -9.30
N GLY A 214 12.61 9.80 -8.11
CA GLY A 214 12.72 8.37 -7.85
C GLY A 214 11.41 7.63 -8.10
N ALA A 215 10.30 8.16 -7.60
CA ALA A 215 8.95 7.63 -7.83
C ALA A 215 8.57 7.62 -9.32
N ASN A 216 8.89 8.68 -10.07
CA ASN A 216 8.63 8.75 -11.51
C ASN A 216 9.43 7.70 -12.29
N ILE A 217 10.73 7.57 -12.03
CA ILE A 217 11.60 6.56 -12.67
C ILE A 217 11.09 5.16 -12.39
N ARG A 218 10.80 4.86 -11.12
CA ARG A 218 10.29 3.55 -10.69
C ARG A 218 8.99 3.19 -11.42
N SER A 219 8.10 4.16 -11.58
CA SER A 219 6.82 3.97 -12.27
C SER A 219 6.98 3.74 -13.77
N LEU A 220 7.84 4.50 -14.44
CA LEU A 220 8.17 4.25 -15.85
C LEU A 220 8.82 2.88 -16.03
N GLY A 221 9.73 2.52 -15.11
CA GLY A 221 10.36 1.21 -15.08
C GLY A 221 9.37 0.05 -14.89
N ALA A 222 8.32 0.26 -14.09
CA ALA A 222 7.23 -0.69 -13.89
C ALA A 222 6.35 -0.80 -15.15
N ILE A 223 5.95 0.33 -15.75
CA ILE A 223 5.17 0.35 -17.02
C ILE A 223 5.91 -0.41 -18.11
N ALA A 224 7.21 -0.12 -18.30
CA ALA A 224 8.01 -0.77 -19.33
C ALA A 224 8.06 -2.29 -19.14
N ARG A 225 8.20 -2.77 -17.90
CA ARG A 225 8.43 -4.21 -17.62
C ARG A 225 7.17 -5.03 -17.39
N LEU A 226 6.03 -4.39 -17.16
CA LEU A 226 4.78 -5.06 -16.80
C LEU A 226 3.65 -4.91 -17.84
N PRO A 227 3.89 -4.97 -19.17
CA PRO A 227 2.79 -4.90 -20.12
C PRO A 227 1.96 -6.20 -20.16
N THR A 228 2.58 -7.37 -19.98
CA THR A 228 1.92 -8.69 -20.00
C THR A 228 1.60 -9.23 -18.59
N ILE A 229 1.71 -8.40 -17.56
CA ILE A 229 1.57 -8.82 -16.16
C ILE A 229 0.22 -9.48 -15.85
N VAL A 230 -0.87 -9.10 -16.53
CA VAL A 230 -2.17 -9.78 -16.36
C VAL A 230 -2.09 -11.25 -16.72
N LEU A 231 -1.43 -11.58 -17.84
CA LEU A 231 -1.27 -12.95 -18.31
C LEU A 231 -0.40 -13.76 -17.33
N ARG A 232 0.66 -13.13 -16.80
CA ARG A 232 1.55 -13.69 -15.79
C ARG A 232 0.92 -13.80 -14.39
N SER A 233 -0.21 -13.13 -14.15
CA SER A 233 -0.95 -13.17 -12.88
C SER A 233 -2.03 -14.25 -12.82
N LEU A 234 -2.23 -15.07 -13.86
CA LEU A 234 -3.17 -16.22 -13.80
C LEU A 234 -2.93 -17.15 -12.59
N PRO A 235 -1.67 -17.45 -12.19
CA PRO A 235 -1.37 -18.28 -11.03
C PRO A 235 -1.79 -17.62 -9.70
N ASP A 236 -2.07 -16.32 -9.66
CA ASP A 236 -2.57 -15.63 -8.45
C ASP A 236 -3.90 -16.25 -7.95
N ALA A 237 -4.69 -16.84 -8.84
CA ALA A 237 -5.90 -17.58 -8.46
C ALA A 237 -5.61 -18.77 -7.53
N SER A 238 -4.45 -19.42 -7.67
CA SER A 238 -4.01 -20.50 -6.78
C SER A 238 -3.70 -19.99 -5.38
N TYR A 239 -3.13 -18.79 -5.28
CA TYR A 239 -2.79 -18.14 -4.01
C TYR A 239 -4.07 -17.72 -3.26
N ILE A 240 -5.03 -17.17 -4.01
CA ILE A 240 -6.38 -16.83 -3.51
C ILE A 240 -7.10 -18.07 -2.97
N ALA A 241 -7.09 -19.17 -3.73
CA ALA A 241 -7.68 -20.43 -3.30
C ALA A 241 -7.01 -21.00 -2.03
N SER A 242 -5.68 -20.86 -1.92
CA SER A 242 -4.91 -21.24 -0.74
C SER A 242 -5.35 -20.43 0.48
N PHE A 243 -5.58 -19.12 0.35
CA PHE A 243 -6.10 -18.30 1.46
C PHE A 243 -7.54 -18.71 1.83
N ALA A 244 -8.42 -18.91 0.84
CA ALA A 244 -9.80 -19.35 1.08
C ALA A 244 -9.87 -20.70 1.82
N GLN A 245 -8.94 -21.62 1.54
CA GLN A 245 -8.83 -22.91 2.23
C GLN A 245 -8.58 -22.76 3.73
N ARG A 246 -7.86 -21.72 4.15
CA ARG A 246 -7.61 -21.41 5.58
C ARG A 246 -8.89 -21.04 6.32
N TRP A 247 -9.93 -20.62 5.61
CA TRP A 247 -11.27 -20.35 6.13
C TRP A 247 -12.19 -21.58 6.07
N GLY A 248 -11.66 -22.76 5.72
CA GLY A 248 -12.42 -24.01 5.62
C GLY A 248 -13.14 -24.19 4.29
N ASN A 249 -12.88 -23.34 3.29
CA ASN A 249 -13.43 -23.50 1.94
C ASN A 249 -12.69 -24.59 1.16
N SER A 250 -13.36 -25.17 0.16
CA SER A 250 -12.71 -26.12 -0.74
C SER A 250 -11.75 -25.39 -1.68
N TYR A 251 -10.50 -25.86 -1.76
CA TYR A 251 -9.44 -25.25 -2.55
C TYR A 251 -9.81 -25.16 -4.03
N PHE A 252 -10.10 -26.29 -4.68
CA PHE A 252 -10.39 -26.31 -6.13
C PHE A 252 -11.71 -25.62 -6.49
N LYS A 253 -12.71 -25.62 -5.59
CA LYS A 253 -13.93 -24.82 -5.80
C LYS A 253 -13.61 -23.33 -5.74
N SER A 254 -12.78 -22.91 -4.79
CA SER A 254 -12.33 -21.50 -4.67
C SER A 254 -11.48 -21.08 -5.87
N LEU A 255 -10.63 -21.98 -6.37
CA LEU A 255 -9.83 -21.78 -7.58
C LEU A 255 -10.72 -21.57 -8.80
N ALA A 256 -11.64 -22.52 -9.06
CA ALA A 256 -12.56 -22.45 -10.20
C ALA A 256 -13.46 -21.20 -10.10
N TYR A 257 -13.95 -20.90 -8.91
CA TYR A 257 -14.75 -19.69 -8.66
C TYR A 257 -13.94 -18.43 -8.97
N THR A 258 -12.70 -18.33 -8.47
CA THR A 258 -11.84 -17.17 -8.73
C THR A 258 -11.61 -17.02 -10.23
N LEU A 259 -11.12 -18.05 -10.92
CA LEU A 259 -10.85 -18.00 -12.36
C LEU A 259 -12.06 -17.58 -13.21
N SER A 260 -13.25 -18.07 -12.88
CA SER A 260 -14.48 -17.71 -13.60
C SER A 260 -14.96 -16.29 -13.32
N HIS A 261 -14.56 -15.70 -12.19
CA HIS A 261 -15.13 -14.46 -11.69
C HIS A 261 -14.11 -13.30 -11.59
N THR A 262 -12.84 -13.52 -11.95
CA THR A 262 -11.80 -12.50 -11.95
C THR A 262 -12.00 -11.45 -13.04
N CYS A 263 -12.53 -11.83 -14.21
CA CYS A 263 -12.85 -10.87 -15.28
C CYS A 263 -14.24 -10.24 -15.15
N ASP A 264 -15.15 -10.88 -14.41
CA ASP A 264 -16.52 -10.43 -14.20
C ASP A 264 -16.63 -9.58 -12.94
N VAL A 265 -16.44 -8.26 -13.05
CA VAL A 265 -16.33 -7.40 -11.85
C VAL A 265 -17.65 -7.33 -11.04
N LEU A 266 -18.84 -7.48 -11.64
CA LEU A 266 -20.15 -7.32 -10.97
C LEU A 266 -21.30 -8.20 -11.52
N ALA A 267 -21.02 -9.48 -11.82
CA ALA A 267 -22.01 -10.34 -12.49
C ALA A 267 -23.29 -10.63 -11.66
N ASP A 268 -23.21 -10.72 -10.34
CA ASP A 268 -24.30 -11.20 -9.47
C ASP A 268 -24.67 -10.22 -8.32
N ASP A 269 -25.90 -10.32 -7.81
CA ASP A 269 -26.44 -9.50 -6.71
C ASP A 269 -25.63 -9.64 -5.42
N GLU A 270 -25.19 -10.85 -5.08
CA GLU A 270 -24.33 -11.08 -3.91
C GLU A 270 -23.00 -10.35 -4.05
N ARG A 271 -22.41 -10.33 -5.25
CA ARG A 271 -21.14 -9.63 -5.51
C ARG A 271 -21.33 -8.12 -5.55
N ARG A 272 -22.46 -7.64 -6.09
CA ARG A 272 -22.86 -6.22 -5.97
C ARG A 272 -23.02 -5.80 -4.50
N PHE A 273 -23.57 -6.68 -3.66
CA PHE A 273 -23.69 -6.44 -2.22
C PHE A 273 -22.30 -6.36 -1.54
N ILE A 274 -21.41 -7.32 -1.80
CA ILE A 274 -20.01 -7.29 -1.31
C ILE A 274 -19.30 -6.02 -1.76
N ALA A 275 -19.43 -5.65 -3.04
CA ALA A 275 -18.82 -4.45 -3.61
C ALA A 275 -19.33 -3.17 -2.92
N LYS A 276 -20.60 -3.12 -2.52
CA LYS A 276 -21.16 -1.98 -1.74
C LYS A 276 -20.61 -1.95 -0.31
N GLN A 277 -20.60 -3.09 0.37
CA GLN A 277 -20.14 -3.20 1.76
C GLN A 277 -18.64 -2.90 1.91
N PHE A 278 -17.83 -3.38 0.96
CA PHE A 278 -16.38 -3.27 1.01
C PHE A 278 -15.83 -2.41 -0.12
N LYS A 279 -16.60 -1.42 -0.57
CA LYS A 279 -16.22 -0.52 -1.67
C LYS A 279 -14.83 0.07 -1.47
N LEU A 280 -14.51 0.52 -0.26
CA LEU A 280 -13.20 1.10 0.08
C LEU A 280 -12.05 0.09 -0.04
N LEU A 281 -12.30 -1.19 0.25
CA LEU A 281 -11.30 -2.25 0.14
C LEU A 281 -11.15 -2.76 -1.30
N ALA A 282 -12.24 -2.72 -2.07
CA ALA A 282 -12.27 -3.16 -3.45
C ALA A 282 -11.76 -2.07 -4.43
N ASP A 283 -12.17 -0.82 -4.24
CA ASP A 283 -11.79 0.33 -5.06
C ASP A 283 -10.40 0.84 -4.66
N SER A 284 -9.36 0.26 -5.23
CA SER A 284 -7.97 0.66 -4.99
C SER A 284 -7.53 1.95 -5.68
N HIS A 285 -8.42 2.92 -5.92
CA HIS A 285 -8.10 4.18 -6.62
C HIS A 285 -6.96 4.98 -5.96
N LEU A 286 -6.63 4.67 -4.71
CA LEU A 286 -5.54 5.30 -3.93
C LEU A 286 -4.30 4.43 -3.75
N GLY A 287 -4.38 3.13 -4.09
CA GLY A 287 -3.39 2.13 -3.66
C GLY A 287 -2.99 1.11 -4.72
N TYR A 288 -3.65 1.06 -5.87
CA TYR A 288 -3.29 0.12 -6.93
C TYR A 288 -1.81 0.26 -7.35
N MET A 289 -1.33 1.51 -7.37
CA MET A 289 0.05 1.85 -7.68
C MET A 289 1.05 1.32 -6.65
N ALA A 290 0.66 1.28 -5.38
CA ALA A 290 1.53 0.86 -4.28
C ALA A 290 1.84 -0.64 -4.28
N ARG A 291 1.18 -1.45 -5.15
CA ARG A 291 1.54 -2.85 -5.41
C ARG A 291 2.90 -2.97 -6.10
N PHE A 292 3.18 -2.12 -7.08
CA PHE A 292 4.37 -2.24 -7.95
C PHE A 292 5.40 -1.15 -7.73
N ALA A 293 4.99 0.06 -7.34
CA ALA A 293 5.92 1.14 -7.03
C ALA A 293 5.34 1.98 -5.89
N ASP A 294 6.15 2.26 -4.87
CA ASP A 294 5.78 3.26 -3.87
C ASP A 294 5.71 4.64 -4.54
N LEU A 295 4.51 5.00 -4.96
CA LEU A 295 4.16 6.22 -5.66
C LEU A 295 3.63 7.28 -4.71
N SER A 296 3.74 7.08 -3.39
CA SER A 296 3.26 8.04 -2.36
C SER A 296 3.79 9.47 -2.57
N ASN A 297 4.92 9.61 -3.25
CA ASN A 297 5.61 10.86 -3.57
C ASN A 297 5.74 11.14 -5.08
N GLY A 298 5.02 10.40 -5.94
CA GLY A 298 5.05 10.61 -7.39
C GLY A 298 4.35 11.90 -7.83
N THR A 299 4.70 12.37 -9.03
CA THR A 299 4.02 13.52 -9.64
C THR A 299 2.60 13.18 -10.11
N GLU A 300 1.69 14.16 -10.16
CA GLU A 300 0.32 13.91 -10.63
C GLU A 300 0.27 13.33 -12.05
N LEU A 301 1.17 13.78 -12.94
CA LEU A 301 1.25 13.27 -14.31
C LEU A 301 1.60 11.78 -14.32
N ILE A 302 2.62 11.35 -13.55
CA ILE A 302 2.99 9.94 -13.52
C ILE A 302 1.85 9.09 -12.96
N HIS A 303 1.16 9.56 -11.92
CA HIS A 303 -0.02 8.86 -11.39
C HIS A 303 -1.08 8.65 -12.46
N LYS A 304 -1.38 9.67 -13.28
CA LYS A 304 -2.35 9.55 -14.38
C LYS A 304 -1.91 8.55 -15.43
N VAL A 305 -0.65 8.64 -15.89
CA VAL A 305 -0.09 7.74 -16.92
C VAL A 305 -0.07 6.30 -16.43
N THR A 306 0.46 6.04 -15.24
CA THR A 306 0.54 4.69 -14.67
C THR A 306 -0.85 4.11 -14.40
N THR A 307 -1.79 4.92 -13.89
CA THR A 307 -3.20 4.50 -13.73
C THR A 307 -3.83 4.15 -15.06
N HIS A 308 -3.66 5.00 -16.08
CA HIS A 308 -4.22 4.74 -17.39
C HIS A 308 -3.63 3.46 -18.00
N PHE A 309 -2.30 3.27 -17.93
CA PHE A 309 -1.63 2.07 -18.41
C PHE A 309 -2.20 0.78 -17.79
N PHE A 310 -2.34 0.74 -16.46
CA PHE A 310 -2.85 -0.45 -15.79
C PHE A 310 -4.37 -0.67 -15.90
N ARG A 311 -5.11 0.37 -16.28
CA ARG A 311 -6.50 0.21 -16.74
C ARG A 311 -6.55 -0.42 -18.12
N THR A 312 -5.74 0.11 -19.03
CA THR A 312 -5.69 -0.32 -20.42
C THR A 312 -5.19 -1.76 -20.55
N ASN A 313 -4.21 -2.17 -19.73
CA ASN A 313 -3.74 -3.55 -19.71
C ASN A 313 -4.66 -4.51 -18.93
N LEU A 314 -5.81 -4.03 -18.42
CA LEU A 314 -6.83 -4.77 -17.65
C LEU A 314 -6.43 -5.27 -16.26
N LEU A 315 -5.23 -4.96 -15.77
CA LEU A 315 -4.79 -5.44 -14.45
C LEU A 315 -5.62 -4.80 -13.33
N GLU A 316 -6.10 -3.55 -13.48
CA GLU A 316 -6.99 -2.93 -12.48
C GLU A 316 -8.29 -3.72 -12.33
N SER A 317 -8.89 -4.16 -13.44
CA SER A 317 -10.11 -4.96 -13.43
C SER A 317 -9.86 -6.36 -12.88
N PHE A 318 -8.74 -6.99 -13.26
CA PHE A 318 -8.32 -8.30 -12.78
C PHE A 318 -8.14 -8.31 -11.26
N ASP A 319 -7.42 -7.34 -10.70
CA ASP A 319 -7.20 -7.22 -9.26
C ASP A 319 -8.49 -6.93 -8.49
N LYS A 320 -9.36 -6.06 -9.03
CA LYS A 320 -10.69 -5.82 -8.46
C LYS A 320 -11.52 -7.10 -8.44
N GLY A 321 -11.54 -7.87 -9.53
CA GLY A 321 -12.21 -9.15 -9.59
C GLY A 321 -11.70 -10.13 -8.55
N ASN A 322 -10.37 -10.26 -8.41
CA ASN A 322 -9.72 -11.10 -7.40
C ASN A 322 -10.12 -10.74 -5.96
N ARG A 323 -10.08 -9.44 -5.61
CA ARG A 323 -10.50 -8.97 -4.28
C ARG A 323 -11.96 -9.32 -3.99
N HIS A 324 -12.86 -9.00 -4.92
CA HIS A 324 -14.28 -9.32 -4.77
C HIS A 324 -14.52 -10.82 -4.69
N SER A 325 -13.83 -11.62 -5.50
CA SER A 325 -13.94 -13.08 -5.49
C SER A 325 -13.55 -13.65 -4.12
N LEU A 326 -12.39 -13.26 -3.57
CA LEU A 326 -11.96 -13.78 -2.28
C LEU A 326 -12.87 -13.33 -1.13
N MET A 327 -13.28 -12.07 -1.12
CA MET A 327 -14.24 -11.56 -0.14
C MET A 327 -15.56 -12.31 -0.21
N HIS A 328 -16.07 -12.56 -1.41
CA HIS A 328 -17.31 -13.31 -1.61
C HIS A 328 -17.16 -14.77 -1.17
N ILE A 329 -16.06 -15.45 -1.51
CA ILE A 329 -15.79 -16.83 -1.06
C ILE A 329 -15.81 -16.90 0.47
N ILE A 330 -15.15 -15.97 1.16
CA ILE A 330 -15.10 -15.96 2.63
C ILE A 330 -16.47 -15.64 3.22
N ALA A 331 -17.13 -14.58 2.74
CA ALA A 331 -18.46 -14.18 3.21
C ALA A 331 -19.49 -15.30 3.03
N LYS A 332 -19.48 -15.96 1.87
CA LYS A 332 -20.35 -17.09 1.56
C LYS A 332 -19.99 -18.33 2.36
N GLY A 333 -18.70 -18.62 2.52
CA GLY A 333 -18.21 -19.75 3.29
C GLY A 333 -18.54 -19.66 4.79
N LEU A 334 -18.52 -18.45 5.36
CA LEU A 334 -19.00 -18.19 6.72
C LEU A 334 -20.52 -18.30 6.82
N TYR A 335 -21.26 -17.74 5.86
CA TYR A 335 -22.71 -17.88 5.79
C TYR A 335 -23.18 -19.34 5.70
N GLN A 336 -22.47 -20.19 4.95
CA GLN A 336 -22.76 -21.62 4.85
C GLN A 336 -22.58 -22.36 6.18
N GLN A 337 -21.74 -21.84 7.07
CA GLN A 337 -21.49 -22.39 8.40
C GLN A 337 -22.38 -21.77 9.50
N ARG A 338 -23.25 -20.81 9.17
CA ARG A 338 -24.08 -20.09 10.16
C ARG A 338 -24.97 -20.97 11.06
N GLY A 339 -25.35 -22.15 10.55
CA GLY A 339 -26.17 -23.12 11.28
C GLY A 339 -25.39 -23.92 12.34
N GLN A 340 -24.06 -23.83 12.33
CA GLN A 340 -23.19 -24.57 13.23
C GLN A 340 -22.93 -23.76 14.50
N ALA A 341 -23.02 -24.42 15.66
CA ALA A 341 -22.54 -23.85 16.91
C ALA A 341 -21.00 -23.72 16.87
N TRP A 342 -20.44 -22.89 17.76
CA TRP A 342 -18.99 -22.63 17.78
C TRP A 342 -18.12 -23.90 17.86
N LYS A 343 -18.59 -24.91 18.60
CA LYS A 343 -17.89 -26.19 18.75
C LYS A 343 -17.89 -27.03 17.47
N ASP A 344 -18.94 -26.88 16.65
CA ASP A 344 -19.17 -27.65 15.41
C ASP A 344 -18.58 -26.97 14.16
N LEU A 345 -18.06 -25.75 14.31
CA LEU A 345 -17.33 -25.07 13.25
C LEU A 345 -16.11 -25.89 12.83
N LYS A 346 -15.78 -25.83 11.53
CA LYS A 346 -14.52 -26.36 11.03
C LYS A 346 -13.36 -25.78 11.84
N THR A 347 -12.42 -26.63 12.24
CA THR A 347 -11.25 -26.22 13.03
C THR A 347 -10.51 -25.03 12.43
N GLN A 348 -10.40 -24.99 11.08
CA GLN A 348 -9.79 -23.88 10.35
C GLN A 348 -10.58 -22.58 10.51
N THR A 349 -11.90 -22.62 10.30
CA THR A 349 -12.78 -21.45 10.42
C THR A 349 -12.77 -20.90 11.85
N ARG A 350 -12.91 -21.78 12.86
CA ARG A 350 -12.85 -21.38 14.27
C ARG A 350 -11.51 -20.72 14.62
N PHE A 351 -10.40 -21.29 14.17
CA PHE A 351 -9.07 -20.71 14.39
C PHE A 351 -8.94 -19.33 13.76
N GLN A 352 -9.43 -19.13 12.53
CA GLN A 352 -9.40 -17.82 11.89
C GLN A 352 -10.28 -16.82 12.64
N LEU A 353 -11.51 -17.17 13.03
CA LEU A 353 -12.38 -16.28 13.82
C LEU A 353 -11.69 -15.83 15.12
N GLN A 354 -11.04 -16.75 15.84
CA GLN A 354 -10.25 -16.44 17.04
C GLN A 354 -9.07 -15.51 16.75
N LYS A 355 -8.36 -15.72 15.63
CA LYS A 355 -7.24 -14.85 15.19
C LYS A 355 -7.69 -13.40 14.99
N TYR A 356 -8.95 -13.16 14.62
CA TYR A 356 -9.54 -11.82 14.49
C TYR A 356 -10.33 -11.37 15.72
N GLY A 357 -10.27 -12.11 16.83
CA GLY A 357 -10.91 -11.73 18.09
C GLY A 357 -12.44 -11.93 18.12
N LEU A 358 -12.99 -12.74 17.20
CA LEU A 358 -14.37 -13.21 17.29
C LEU A 358 -14.37 -14.51 18.09
N GLU A 359 -15.10 -14.55 19.20
CA GLU A 359 -15.28 -15.75 20.01
C GLU A 359 -16.70 -16.32 19.85
N GLU A 360 -17.02 -17.30 20.71
CA GLU A 360 -18.29 -18.03 20.68
C GLU A 360 -19.50 -17.09 20.77
N LYS A 361 -19.47 -16.11 21.69
CA LYS A 361 -20.59 -15.18 21.90
C LYS A 361 -20.81 -14.26 20.69
N GLU A 362 -19.73 -13.70 20.13
CA GLU A 362 -19.82 -12.87 18.94
C GLU A 362 -20.31 -13.66 17.72
N TRP A 363 -19.82 -14.88 17.55
CA TRP A 363 -20.26 -15.76 16.47
C TRP A 363 -21.75 -16.09 16.57
N ASP A 364 -22.23 -16.47 17.76
CA ASP A 364 -23.63 -16.81 17.98
C ASP A 364 -24.58 -15.66 17.70
N LEU A 365 -24.17 -14.43 18.02
CA LEU A 365 -24.94 -13.25 17.66
C LEU A 365 -24.89 -12.99 16.15
N LEU A 366 -23.69 -12.88 15.57
CA LEU A 366 -23.50 -12.45 14.18
C LEU A 366 -24.05 -13.44 13.15
N ARG A 367 -24.03 -14.75 13.45
CA ARG A 367 -24.51 -15.79 12.52
C ARG A 367 -26.02 -15.76 12.30
N THR A 368 -26.77 -15.02 13.12
CA THR A 368 -28.23 -14.86 12.95
C THR A 368 -28.60 -13.63 12.11
N LYS A 369 -27.67 -12.69 11.93
CA LYS A 369 -27.91 -11.36 11.33
C LYS A 369 -27.46 -11.24 9.87
N ASN A 370 -27.30 -12.37 9.17
CA ASN A 370 -26.82 -12.37 7.79
C ASN A 370 -27.79 -11.65 6.84
N GLN A 371 -27.25 -10.91 5.88
CA GLN A 371 -28.00 -10.24 4.82
C GLN A 371 -27.53 -10.72 3.45
N SER A 372 -28.43 -10.79 2.49
CA SER A 372 -28.12 -11.20 1.10
C SER A 372 -27.38 -12.55 1.02
N ASN A 373 -27.71 -13.49 1.92
CA ASN A 373 -27.06 -14.80 2.02
C ASN A 373 -25.53 -14.77 2.21
N LEU A 374 -25.02 -13.74 2.91
CA LEU A 374 -23.61 -13.50 3.14
C LEU A 374 -23.37 -13.08 4.60
N PHE A 375 -22.17 -13.40 5.10
CA PHE A 375 -21.65 -12.88 6.36
C PHE A 375 -20.76 -11.67 6.05
N THR A 376 -21.15 -10.47 6.49
CA THR A 376 -20.41 -9.22 6.22
C THR A 376 -20.51 -8.25 7.40
N THR A 377 -19.98 -7.04 7.24
CA THR A 377 -20.18 -5.92 8.18
C THR A 377 -21.67 -5.57 8.37
N ALA A 378 -22.52 -5.84 7.39
CA ALA A 378 -23.96 -5.64 7.50
C ALA A 378 -24.61 -6.49 8.62
N ASN A 379 -23.98 -7.61 8.99
CA ASN A 379 -24.41 -8.40 10.14
C ASN A 379 -24.30 -7.59 11.43
N VAL A 380 -23.30 -6.72 11.54
CA VAL A 380 -23.10 -5.85 12.70
C VAL A 380 -24.12 -4.72 12.72
N ASP A 381 -24.45 -4.17 11.55
CA ASP A 381 -25.43 -3.09 11.41
C ASP A 381 -26.84 -3.55 11.82
N ALA A 382 -27.17 -4.82 11.59
CA ALA A 382 -28.45 -5.42 11.97
C ALA A 382 -28.57 -5.78 13.46
N ILE A 383 -27.53 -5.58 14.27
CA ILE A 383 -27.57 -5.83 15.72
C ILE A 383 -28.26 -4.65 16.42
N THR A 384 -29.15 -4.97 17.36
CA THR A 384 -29.82 -3.99 18.22
C THR A 384 -28.96 -3.57 19.41
N ASP A 385 -29.23 -2.40 19.99
CA ASP A 385 -28.43 -1.89 21.11
C ASP A 385 -28.53 -2.78 22.37
N ASP A 386 -29.65 -3.46 22.57
CA ASP A 386 -29.82 -4.37 23.71
C ASP A 386 -29.04 -5.68 23.53
N GLU A 387 -28.94 -6.19 22.30
CA GLU A 387 -28.08 -7.34 21.98
C GLU A 387 -26.59 -7.01 22.23
N LEU A 388 -26.15 -5.78 21.92
CA LEU A 388 -24.79 -5.34 22.21
C LEU A 388 -24.51 -5.27 23.73
N LYS A 389 -25.47 -4.77 24.51
CA LYS A 389 -25.36 -4.75 25.99
C LYS A 389 -25.30 -6.16 26.56
N ASN A 390 -26.06 -7.10 26.02
CA ASN A 390 -26.00 -8.50 26.45
C ASN A 390 -24.64 -9.14 26.13
N LEU A 391 -24.02 -8.76 25.02
CA LEU A 391 -22.72 -9.28 24.60
C LEU A 391 -21.56 -8.73 25.45
N TYR A 392 -21.51 -7.40 25.64
CA TYR A 392 -20.36 -6.70 26.25
C TYR A 392 -20.62 -6.18 27.68
N GLY A 393 -21.84 -6.32 28.21
CA GLY A 393 -22.26 -5.76 29.49
C GLY A 393 -22.34 -4.24 29.46
N HIS A 394 -22.05 -3.62 30.61
CA HIS A 394 -21.99 -2.15 30.77
C HIS A 394 -20.55 -1.62 30.77
N SER A 395 -19.60 -2.40 30.24
CA SER A 395 -18.16 -2.13 30.32
C SER A 395 -17.70 -0.94 29.47
N LYS A 396 -18.44 -0.61 28.40
CA LYS A 396 -18.08 0.42 27.42
C LYS A 396 -19.32 1.16 26.91
N PRO A 397 -19.18 2.37 26.34
CA PRO A 397 -20.26 3.01 25.60
C PRO A 397 -20.72 2.16 24.40
N LEU A 398 -22.03 2.23 24.07
CA LEU A 398 -22.63 1.45 22.98
C LEU A 398 -21.94 1.61 21.62
N TYR A 399 -21.49 2.84 21.31
CA TYR A 399 -20.81 3.10 20.04
C TYR A 399 -19.46 2.37 19.95
N GLU A 400 -18.75 2.20 21.07
CA GLU A 400 -17.46 1.49 21.12
C GLU A 400 -17.68 -0.01 20.97
N MET A 401 -18.71 -0.56 21.61
CA MET A 401 -19.09 -1.98 21.46
C MET A 401 -19.40 -2.33 20.00
N ARG A 402 -20.21 -1.50 19.33
CA ARG A 402 -20.54 -1.69 17.92
C ARG A 402 -19.31 -1.55 17.03
N THR A 403 -18.47 -0.54 17.30
CA THR A 403 -17.25 -0.28 16.53
C THR A 403 -16.22 -1.39 16.70
N ASP A 404 -16.08 -1.98 17.90
CA ASP A 404 -15.21 -3.12 18.13
C ASP A 404 -15.64 -4.34 17.30
N LEU A 405 -16.92 -4.67 17.33
CA LEU A 405 -17.46 -5.77 16.54
C LEU A 405 -17.34 -5.51 15.03
N TYR A 406 -17.61 -4.28 14.60
CA TYR A 406 -17.42 -3.84 13.21
C TYR A 406 -15.96 -3.99 12.79
N ARG A 407 -15.00 -3.57 13.62
CA ARG A 407 -13.56 -3.70 13.34
C ARG A 407 -13.15 -5.16 13.20
N LYS A 408 -13.56 -6.04 14.12
CA LYS A 408 -13.27 -7.48 14.05
C LYS A 408 -13.73 -8.08 12.72
N VAL A 409 -14.98 -7.82 12.33
CA VAL A 409 -15.54 -8.31 11.06
C VAL A 409 -14.87 -7.65 9.85
N PHE A 410 -14.66 -6.34 9.87
CA PHE A 410 -14.02 -5.60 8.78
C PHE A 410 -12.57 -6.05 8.56
N SER A 411 -11.82 -6.33 9.62
CA SER A 411 -10.43 -6.81 9.55
C SER A 411 -10.28 -8.13 8.79
N ILE A 412 -11.28 -9.02 8.85
CA ILE A 412 -11.32 -10.26 8.06
C ILE A 412 -11.28 -9.92 6.57
N PHE A 413 -12.16 -9.02 6.12
CA PHE A 413 -12.29 -8.65 4.72
C PHE A 413 -11.16 -7.73 4.25
N SER A 414 -10.62 -6.88 5.13
CA SER A 414 -9.42 -6.10 4.85
C SER A 414 -8.24 -7.02 4.55
N MET A 415 -8.02 -8.05 5.39
CA MET A 415 -6.95 -9.02 5.16
C MET A 415 -7.20 -9.86 3.90
N ALA A 416 -8.46 -10.20 3.61
CA ALA A 416 -8.82 -10.87 2.36
C ALA A 416 -8.47 -10.01 1.14
N ALA A 417 -8.76 -8.71 1.16
CA ALA A 417 -8.40 -7.78 0.08
C ALA A 417 -6.88 -7.73 -0.15
N ASP A 418 -6.10 -7.69 0.93
CA ASP A 418 -4.63 -7.61 0.91
C ASP A 418 -3.96 -8.93 0.50
N ASN A 419 -4.63 -10.07 0.69
CA ASN A 419 -4.13 -11.38 0.26
C ASN A 419 -4.57 -11.73 -1.17
N ALA A 420 -5.69 -11.17 -1.65
CA ALA A 420 -6.14 -11.41 -3.02
C ALA A 420 -5.22 -10.80 -4.08
N VAL A 421 -4.54 -9.72 -3.71
CA VAL A 421 -3.60 -9.01 -4.56
C VAL A 421 -2.34 -8.85 -3.71
N LEU A 422 -1.29 -9.63 -3.97
CA LEU A 422 -0.05 -9.72 -3.17
C LEU A 422 0.68 -8.36 -3.04
N MET A 423 0.12 -7.48 -2.22
CA MET A 423 0.57 -6.11 -1.97
C MET A 423 1.34 -6.07 -0.65
N PRO A 424 2.46 -5.32 -0.57
CA PRO A 424 3.21 -5.22 0.68
C PRO A 424 2.42 -4.46 1.73
N ASP A 425 2.21 -5.10 2.88
CA ASP A 425 1.63 -4.50 4.07
C ASP A 425 2.66 -3.64 4.83
N ASN A 426 2.27 -3.03 5.94
CA ASN A 426 3.18 -2.18 6.73
C ASN A 426 4.38 -2.98 7.27
N PHE A 427 4.17 -4.24 7.68
CA PHE A 427 5.27 -5.10 8.15
C PHE A 427 6.29 -5.37 7.03
N THR A 428 5.80 -5.77 5.86
CA THR A 428 6.62 -6.05 4.68
C THR A 428 7.33 -4.79 4.18
N LYS A 429 6.68 -3.62 4.21
CA LYS A 429 7.31 -2.34 3.86
C LYS A 429 8.43 -1.95 4.82
N ALA A 430 8.25 -2.18 6.13
CA ALA A 430 9.30 -1.92 7.12
C ALA A 430 10.53 -2.78 6.85
N PHE A 431 10.31 -4.05 6.48
CA PHE A 431 11.38 -4.97 6.07
C PHE A 431 12.04 -4.55 4.75
N MET A 432 11.25 -4.23 3.72
CA MET A 432 11.75 -3.84 2.40
C MET A 432 12.54 -2.53 2.45
N TYR A 433 12.03 -1.51 3.14
CA TYR A 433 12.60 -0.16 3.11
C TYR A 433 13.52 0.13 4.29
N TYR A 434 13.69 -0.80 5.23
CA TYR A 434 14.58 -0.66 6.39
C TYR A 434 14.34 0.65 7.18
N GLY A 435 13.10 1.16 7.18
CA GLY A 435 12.74 2.44 7.81
C GLY A 435 13.34 3.69 7.16
N THR A 436 13.89 3.58 5.95
CA THR A 436 14.44 4.72 5.20
C THR A 436 13.33 5.62 4.65
N ARG A 437 13.54 6.93 4.71
CA ARG A 437 12.57 7.92 4.21
C ARG A 437 12.72 8.16 2.71
N PRO A 438 11.62 8.42 1.98
CA PRO A 438 11.64 8.86 0.59
C PRO A 438 12.45 10.15 0.44
N GLY A 439 13.05 10.35 -0.73
CA GLY A 439 13.88 11.51 -1.02
C GLY A 439 15.23 11.52 -0.29
N THR A 440 15.63 10.42 0.33
CA THR A 440 17.03 10.14 0.69
C THR A 440 17.66 9.26 -0.39
N ILE A 441 18.96 9.41 -0.65
CA ILE A 441 19.64 8.62 -1.69
C ILE A 441 19.49 7.12 -1.40
N MET A 442 19.77 6.70 -0.16
CA MET A 442 19.63 5.31 0.27
C MET A 442 18.17 4.83 0.18
N GLY A 443 17.20 5.67 0.59
CA GLY A 443 15.79 5.29 0.57
C GLY A 443 15.20 5.15 -0.83
N GLU A 444 15.60 6.00 -1.78
CA GLU A 444 15.17 5.86 -3.18
C GLU A 444 15.84 4.67 -3.87
N ALA A 445 17.12 4.42 -3.59
CA ALA A 445 17.81 3.26 -4.10
C ALA A 445 17.19 1.95 -3.64
N LEU A 446 16.94 1.83 -2.34
CA LEU A 446 16.35 0.65 -1.74
C LEU A 446 14.93 0.42 -2.27
N ARG A 447 14.11 1.47 -2.40
CA ARG A 447 12.79 1.39 -3.05
C ARG A 447 12.89 0.90 -4.50
N MET A 448 13.91 1.32 -5.23
CA MET A 448 14.12 0.91 -6.62
C MET A 448 14.55 -0.54 -6.76
N VAL A 449 15.32 -1.08 -5.83
CA VAL A 449 15.65 -2.52 -5.81
C VAL A 449 14.44 -3.33 -5.35
N MET A 450 13.80 -2.89 -4.26
CA MET A 450 12.74 -3.65 -3.59
C MET A 450 11.43 -3.67 -4.37
N GLN A 451 11.16 -2.72 -5.27
CA GLN A 451 9.99 -2.80 -6.14
C GLN A 451 9.97 -4.09 -6.98
N PHE A 452 11.16 -4.57 -7.36
CA PHE A 452 11.29 -5.81 -8.12
C PHE A 452 11.27 -7.03 -7.22
N LYS A 453 11.55 -6.92 -5.91
CA LYS A 453 11.50 -8.06 -4.98
C LYS A 453 10.20 -8.15 -4.19
N GLY A 454 9.36 -7.10 -4.24
CA GLY A 454 8.16 -6.98 -3.43
C GLY A 454 7.19 -8.15 -3.61
N PHE A 455 6.94 -8.58 -4.85
CA PHE A 455 6.09 -9.75 -5.10
C PHE A 455 6.65 -11.02 -4.44
N ALA A 456 7.94 -11.31 -4.63
CA ALA A 456 8.59 -12.51 -4.09
C ALA A 456 8.53 -12.52 -2.55
N ILE A 457 8.80 -11.38 -1.93
CA ILE A 457 8.71 -11.22 -0.47
C ILE A 457 7.27 -11.45 0.01
N ASN A 458 6.27 -10.84 -0.66
CA ASN A 458 4.86 -11.04 -0.32
C ASN A 458 4.40 -12.49 -0.52
N PHE A 459 4.86 -13.15 -1.58
CA PHE A 459 4.56 -14.56 -1.81
C PHE A 459 5.15 -15.44 -0.70
N ALA A 460 6.42 -15.21 -0.35
CA ALA A 460 7.08 -15.95 0.73
C ALA A 460 6.38 -15.74 2.08
N ASP A 461 6.01 -14.50 2.42
CA ASP A 461 5.31 -14.20 3.67
C ASP A 461 3.86 -14.74 3.65
N LYS A 462 3.02 -14.20 2.76
CA LYS A 462 1.57 -14.42 2.78
C LYS A 462 1.18 -15.83 2.37
N ILE A 463 1.87 -16.40 1.37
CA ILE A 463 1.52 -17.72 0.85
C ILE A 463 2.28 -18.78 1.59
N LEU A 464 3.61 -18.74 1.59
CA LEU A 464 4.41 -19.82 2.17
C LEU A 464 4.41 -19.81 3.70
N MET A 465 4.86 -18.72 4.32
CA MET A 465 5.06 -18.66 5.77
C MET A 465 3.73 -18.68 6.52
N GLN A 466 2.82 -17.77 6.19
CA GLN A 466 1.50 -17.72 6.85
C GLN A 466 0.64 -18.94 6.49
N GLY A 467 0.75 -19.47 5.28
CA GLY A 467 0.05 -20.71 4.89
C GLY A 467 0.51 -21.92 5.69
N TYR A 468 1.83 -22.03 5.88
CA TYR A 468 2.42 -23.06 6.72
C TYR A 468 2.07 -22.92 8.20
N GLN A 469 2.06 -21.68 8.73
CA GLN A 469 1.71 -21.39 10.12
C GLN A 469 0.23 -21.66 10.43
N ASP A 470 -0.67 -21.25 9.54
CA ASP A 470 -2.11 -21.47 9.71
C ASP A 470 -2.47 -22.97 9.54
N ALA A 471 -1.63 -23.76 8.86
CA ALA A 471 -1.76 -25.22 8.78
C ALA A 471 -1.16 -25.91 10.03
N ARG A 472 -2.00 -26.18 11.02
CA ARG A 472 -1.58 -26.68 12.35
C ARG A 472 -0.98 -28.10 12.34
N ASN A 473 -1.48 -28.99 11.49
CA ASN A 473 -1.08 -30.40 11.47
C ASN A 473 -0.29 -30.74 10.21
N THR A 474 0.62 -31.73 10.28
CA THR A 474 1.45 -32.19 9.15
C THR A 474 0.62 -32.55 7.92
N GLN A 475 -0.51 -33.23 8.10
CA GLN A 475 -1.41 -33.56 6.99
C GLN A 475 -2.03 -32.32 6.33
N MET A 476 -2.37 -31.28 7.11
CA MET A 476 -2.88 -30.02 6.56
C MET A 476 -1.80 -29.28 5.78
N ARG A 477 -0.57 -29.26 6.29
CA ARG A 477 0.60 -28.68 5.61
C ARG A 477 0.88 -29.37 4.28
N LEU A 478 0.87 -30.71 4.28
CA LEU A 478 1.07 -31.50 3.07
C LEU A 478 -0.06 -31.28 2.05
N ARG A 479 -1.32 -31.32 2.48
CA ARG A 479 -2.48 -31.07 1.60
C ARG A 479 -2.45 -29.67 0.99
N TRP A 480 -2.16 -28.65 1.82
CA TRP A 480 -2.02 -27.28 1.37
C TRP A 480 -0.90 -27.15 0.32
N GLY A 481 0.31 -27.62 0.62
CA GLY A 481 1.45 -27.55 -0.29
C GLY A 481 1.22 -28.29 -1.61
N LEU A 482 0.66 -29.50 -1.56
CA LEU A 482 0.31 -30.27 -2.76
C LEU A 482 -0.75 -29.56 -3.60
N SER A 483 -1.79 -29.01 -2.97
CA SER A 483 -2.86 -28.28 -3.69
C SER A 483 -2.34 -27.00 -4.34
N LEU A 484 -1.42 -26.31 -3.68
CA LEU A 484 -0.74 -25.13 -4.21
C LEU A 484 0.04 -25.51 -5.47
N VAL A 485 0.98 -26.46 -5.38
CA VAL A 485 1.78 -26.91 -6.53
C VAL A 485 0.91 -27.44 -7.67
N ALA A 486 -0.11 -28.26 -7.36
CA ALA A 486 -0.97 -28.86 -8.36
C ALA A 486 -1.78 -27.83 -9.17
N ALA A 487 -2.16 -26.69 -8.58
CA ALA A 487 -2.86 -25.63 -9.29
C ALA A 487 -1.93 -24.60 -9.91
N THR A 488 -0.82 -24.27 -9.25
CA THR A 488 0.15 -23.30 -9.75
C THR A 488 0.80 -23.81 -11.03
N LEU A 489 1.30 -25.06 -11.09
CA LEU A 489 2.00 -25.58 -12.28
C LEU A 489 1.25 -25.43 -13.61
N PRO A 490 -0.01 -25.90 -13.78
CA PRO A 490 -0.72 -25.75 -15.04
C PRO A 490 -1.05 -24.29 -15.37
N LEU A 491 -1.37 -23.47 -14.36
CA LEU A 491 -1.64 -22.04 -14.56
C LEU A 491 -0.38 -21.27 -14.94
N SER A 492 0.78 -21.61 -14.36
CA SER A 492 2.07 -21.03 -14.70
C SER A 492 2.49 -21.41 -16.11
N TYR A 493 2.29 -22.67 -16.49
CA TYR A 493 2.55 -23.12 -17.86
C TYR A 493 1.70 -22.34 -18.86
N LEU A 494 0.41 -22.17 -18.56
CA LEU A 494 -0.53 -21.41 -19.39
C LEU A 494 -0.17 -19.91 -19.43
N ALA A 495 0.22 -19.33 -18.30
CA ALA A 495 0.69 -17.96 -18.20
C ALA A 495 1.94 -17.71 -19.05
N ASN A 496 2.93 -18.61 -18.95
CA ASN A 496 4.15 -18.57 -19.76
C ASN A 496 3.85 -18.79 -21.25
N TYR A 497 2.88 -19.65 -21.57
CA TYR A 497 2.44 -19.83 -22.95
C TYR A 497 1.85 -18.54 -23.53
N PHE A 498 0.91 -17.90 -22.83
CA PHE A 498 0.31 -16.64 -23.28
C PHE A 498 1.32 -15.50 -23.33
N ASP A 499 2.23 -15.43 -22.37
CA ASP A 499 3.27 -14.42 -22.35
C ASP A 499 4.26 -14.57 -23.51
N ASN A 500 4.77 -15.79 -23.76
CA ASN A 500 5.63 -16.05 -24.91
C ASN A 500 4.90 -15.76 -26.22
N LEU A 501 3.65 -16.19 -26.34
CA LEU A 501 2.82 -15.94 -27.51
C LEU A 501 2.65 -14.43 -27.75
N ALA A 502 2.38 -13.63 -26.70
CA ALA A 502 2.24 -12.17 -26.80
C ALA A 502 3.54 -11.49 -27.29
N HIS A 503 4.70 -12.08 -26.96
CA HIS A 503 6.00 -11.65 -27.45
C HIS A 503 6.39 -12.28 -28.80
N GLY A 504 5.50 -13.04 -29.44
CA GLY A 504 5.76 -13.69 -30.72
C GLY A 504 6.73 -14.86 -30.65
N LYS A 505 6.86 -15.49 -29.49
CA LYS A 505 7.77 -16.62 -29.27
C LYS A 505 6.99 -17.91 -29.00
N SER A 506 7.57 -19.04 -29.38
CA SER A 506 7.10 -20.36 -28.95
C SER A 506 7.40 -20.59 -27.47
N MET A 507 6.82 -21.64 -26.88
CA MET A 507 7.34 -22.13 -25.61
C MET A 507 8.76 -22.68 -25.80
N PRO A 508 9.63 -22.55 -24.78
CA PRO A 508 10.94 -23.16 -24.81
C PRO A 508 10.82 -24.69 -24.73
N LEU A 509 11.76 -25.42 -25.33
CA LEU A 509 11.70 -26.88 -25.40
C LEU A 509 12.49 -27.48 -24.23
N PHE A 510 11.78 -28.09 -23.28
CA PHE A 510 12.39 -28.75 -22.13
C PHE A 510 13.45 -29.80 -22.53
N SER A 511 13.27 -30.48 -23.67
CA SER A 511 14.24 -31.45 -24.19
C SER A 511 15.55 -30.82 -24.66
N ALA A 512 15.52 -29.58 -25.16
CA ALA A 512 16.68 -28.85 -25.66
C ALA A 512 17.45 -28.12 -24.55
N MET A 513 16.90 -28.05 -23.33
CA MET A 513 17.50 -27.37 -22.19
C MET A 513 18.60 -28.19 -21.51
N ASN A 514 19.66 -27.51 -21.08
CA ASN A 514 20.66 -28.12 -20.21
C ASN A 514 20.12 -28.32 -18.77
N ARG A 515 20.88 -28.99 -17.89
CA ARG A 515 20.42 -29.33 -16.53
C ARG A 515 20.05 -28.08 -15.71
N GLN A 516 20.80 -26.99 -15.85
CA GLN A 516 20.55 -25.75 -15.11
C GLN A 516 19.31 -25.04 -15.65
N GLU A 517 19.20 -24.91 -16.97
CA GLU A 517 18.02 -24.34 -17.66
C GLU A 517 16.74 -25.10 -17.33
N LYS A 518 16.81 -26.43 -17.23
CA LYS A 518 15.67 -27.24 -16.78
C LYS A 518 15.24 -26.88 -15.35
N MET A 519 16.19 -26.63 -14.45
CA MET A 519 15.85 -26.26 -13.07
C MET A 519 15.27 -24.85 -13.01
N ASP A 520 15.85 -23.90 -13.75
CA ASP A 520 15.33 -22.54 -13.83
C ASP A 520 13.91 -22.52 -14.39
N TYR A 521 13.64 -23.31 -15.45
CA TYR A 521 12.30 -23.48 -16.02
C TYR A 521 11.30 -24.07 -15.00
N LEU A 522 11.70 -25.10 -14.24
CA LEU A 522 10.83 -25.70 -13.22
C LEU A 522 10.59 -24.74 -12.04
N ILE A 523 11.59 -23.97 -11.63
CA ILE A 523 11.46 -22.94 -10.59
C ILE A 523 10.49 -21.85 -11.06
N ASP A 524 10.61 -21.41 -12.31
CA ASP A 524 9.69 -20.44 -12.91
C ASP A 524 8.26 -20.99 -12.97
N LEU A 525 8.05 -22.27 -13.30
CA LEU A 525 6.70 -22.86 -13.27
C LEU A 525 6.10 -22.93 -11.85
N VAL A 526 6.92 -23.10 -10.81
CA VAL A 526 6.43 -23.11 -9.42
C VAL A 526 6.28 -21.68 -8.88
N GLN A 527 7.02 -20.72 -9.43
CA GLN A 527 7.03 -19.31 -9.03
C GLN A 527 7.09 -18.37 -10.26
N PRO A 528 6.00 -18.29 -11.05
CA PRO A 528 5.94 -17.70 -12.41
C PRO A 528 6.20 -16.19 -12.48
N ASN A 529 6.17 -15.53 -11.32
CA ASN A 529 6.47 -14.12 -11.20
C ASN A 529 7.89 -13.88 -10.67
N LEU A 530 8.52 -14.87 -10.03
CA LEU A 530 9.87 -14.74 -9.48
C LEU A 530 10.88 -14.44 -10.61
N GLY A 531 10.74 -15.10 -11.76
CA GLY A 531 11.58 -14.86 -12.94
C GLY A 531 11.55 -13.41 -13.42
N ILE A 532 10.40 -12.76 -13.53
CA ILE A 532 10.24 -11.36 -14.00
C ILE A 532 10.83 -10.36 -13.01
N PHE A 533 10.58 -10.64 -11.74
CA PHE A 533 11.00 -9.86 -10.59
C PHE A 533 12.48 -10.08 -10.25
N MET A 534 13.06 -11.19 -10.71
CA MET A 534 14.48 -11.55 -10.62
C MET A 534 15.26 -11.44 -11.94
N GLN A 535 14.62 -11.20 -13.09
CA GLN A 535 15.25 -10.97 -14.40
C GLN A 535 16.09 -9.67 -14.42
N VAL A 536 15.87 -8.81 -13.43
CA VAL A 536 16.76 -7.69 -13.07
C VAL A 536 18.11 -8.17 -12.49
N PHE A 537 18.26 -9.47 -12.25
CA PHE A 537 19.39 -10.14 -11.64
C PHE A 537 19.83 -11.42 -12.38
N ASP A 538 19.43 -11.62 -13.65
CA ASP A 538 19.83 -12.79 -14.43
C ASP A 538 21.37 -12.78 -14.68
N PRO A 539 22.13 -13.75 -14.12
CA PRO A 539 23.57 -13.89 -14.32
C PRO A 539 23.95 -14.38 -15.73
N LYS A 540 23.00 -14.56 -16.66
CA LYS A 540 23.33 -14.74 -18.09
C LYS A 540 24.14 -13.57 -18.69
N TYR A 541 24.33 -12.49 -17.92
CA TYR A 541 25.27 -11.40 -18.20
C TYR A 541 26.44 -11.20 -17.21
N GLN A 542 26.71 -12.11 -16.24
CA GLN A 542 28.02 -12.36 -15.58
C GLN A 542 27.89 -13.22 -14.29
N ASP A 543 28.98 -13.93 -13.97
CA ASP A 543 29.14 -15.14 -13.15
C ASP A 543 28.46 -15.32 -11.76
N LYS A 544 28.03 -16.59 -11.57
CA LYS A 544 27.96 -17.53 -10.41
C LYS A 544 27.55 -17.10 -8.97
N HIS A 545 26.69 -17.98 -8.41
CA HIS A 545 26.27 -18.22 -7.02
C HIS A 545 25.01 -17.50 -6.49
N LEU A 546 23.93 -18.30 -6.36
CA LEU A 546 22.52 -17.90 -6.15
C LEU A 546 22.22 -17.23 -4.80
N ILE A 547 23.03 -17.47 -3.75
CA ILE A 547 22.84 -16.85 -2.42
C ILE A 547 23.73 -15.60 -2.26
N GLN A 548 24.88 -15.55 -2.94
CA GLN A 548 25.73 -14.35 -3.00
C GLN A 548 25.07 -13.27 -3.89
N ASN A 549 24.46 -13.66 -5.01
CA ASN A 549 23.70 -12.76 -5.90
C ASN A 549 22.40 -12.21 -5.31
N LEU A 550 21.94 -12.74 -4.17
CA LEU A 550 20.84 -12.14 -3.42
C LEU A 550 21.24 -10.79 -2.79
N PHE A 551 22.54 -10.58 -2.54
CA PHE A 551 23.09 -9.38 -1.88
C PHE A 551 24.17 -8.63 -2.69
N SER A 552 24.83 -9.25 -3.67
CA SER A 552 25.85 -8.61 -4.53
C SER A 552 25.35 -8.34 -5.95
N SER A 553 24.30 -7.53 -6.11
CA SER A 553 23.63 -7.36 -7.40
C SER A 553 24.09 -6.09 -8.18
N PRO A 554 23.81 -5.99 -9.50
CA PRO A 554 23.96 -4.78 -10.34
C PRO A 554 23.32 -3.50 -9.78
N SER A 555 22.54 -3.62 -8.71
CA SER A 555 22.14 -2.51 -7.85
C SER A 555 23.32 -1.64 -7.41
N ILE A 556 24.54 -2.17 -7.25
CA ILE A 556 25.75 -1.37 -6.94
C ILE A 556 26.22 -0.53 -8.14
N ASN A 557 26.12 -1.04 -9.38
CA ASN A 557 26.46 -0.29 -10.60
C ASN A 557 25.38 0.74 -10.98
N PHE A 558 24.13 0.44 -10.65
CA PHE A 558 23.02 1.37 -10.77
C PHE A 558 23.06 2.43 -9.65
N LEU A 559 23.44 2.05 -8.42
CA LEU A 559 23.74 2.93 -7.29
C LEU A 559 24.94 3.83 -7.56
N SER A 560 25.99 3.35 -8.21
CA SER A 560 27.14 4.18 -8.61
C SER A 560 26.75 5.16 -9.72
N SER A 561 25.85 4.77 -10.62
CA SER A 561 25.26 5.65 -11.65
C SER A 561 24.31 6.72 -11.06
N ILE A 562 23.51 6.35 -10.05
CA ILE A 562 22.67 7.29 -9.28
C ILE A 562 23.52 8.18 -8.36
N ALA A 563 24.55 7.64 -7.72
CA ALA A 563 25.51 8.41 -6.92
C ALA A 563 26.28 9.41 -7.80
N ALA A 564 26.60 9.04 -9.04
CA ALA A 564 27.16 9.94 -10.05
C ALA A 564 26.15 10.99 -10.56
N LEU A 565 24.84 10.71 -10.54
CA LEU A 565 23.78 11.70 -10.77
C LEU A 565 23.59 12.66 -9.58
N GLY A 566 23.66 12.14 -8.36
CA GLY A 566 23.63 12.92 -7.12
C GLY A 566 24.85 13.83 -6.99
N SER A 567 26.04 13.36 -7.39
CA SER A 567 27.25 14.19 -7.43
C SER A 567 27.21 15.21 -8.56
N SER A 568 26.74 14.87 -9.77
CA SER A 568 26.65 15.82 -10.90
C SER A 568 25.57 16.91 -10.77
N THR A 569 24.54 16.67 -9.95
CA THR A 569 23.53 17.68 -9.60
C THR A 569 24.00 18.62 -8.48
N VAL A 570 24.92 18.17 -7.63
CA VAL A 570 25.64 19.01 -6.66
C VAL A 570 26.81 19.77 -7.32
N THR A 571 27.43 19.23 -8.37
CA THR A 571 28.52 19.89 -9.11
C THR A 571 28.10 20.72 -10.33
N LEU A 572 26.79 20.96 -10.53
CA LEU A 572 26.25 21.82 -11.60
C LEU A 572 26.75 21.46 -13.03
N ASN A 573 26.95 20.18 -13.37
CA ASN A 573 27.38 19.80 -14.73
C ASN A 573 26.23 19.24 -15.60
N PRO A 574 25.56 20.08 -16.41
CA PRO A 574 24.34 19.71 -17.15
C PRO A 574 24.58 18.65 -18.24
N LYS A 575 25.79 18.58 -18.82
CA LYS A 575 26.11 17.61 -19.88
C LYS A 575 26.23 16.19 -19.33
N GLN A 576 26.76 16.04 -18.11
CA GLN A 576 26.95 14.73 -17.48
C GLN A 576 25.63 14.19 -16.92
N ALA A 577 24.79 15.06 -16.36
CA ALA A 577 23.41 14.73 -16.00
C ALA A 577 22.60 14.29 -17.23
N ALA A 578 22.69 15.00 -18.35
CA ALA A 578 22.00 14.63 -19.60
C ALA A 578 22.47 13.28 -20.16
N LYS A 579 23.78 12.97 -20.09
CA LYS A 579 24.33 11.68 -20.52
C LYS A 579 23.84 10.53 -19.63
N ASN A 580 23.85 10.71 -18.31
CA ASN A 580 23.36 9.71 -17.36
C ASN A 580 21.85 9.50 -17.47
N ILE A 581 21.07 10.58 -17.67
CA ILE A 581 19.63 10.53 -17.97
C ILE A 581 19.37 9.80 -19.30
N LYS A 582 20.19 10.01 -20.33
CA LYS A 582 20.06 9.30 -21.62
C LYS A 582 20.35 7.80 -21.50
N THR A 583 21.35 7.41 -20.71
CA THR A 583 21.63 5.99 -20.41
C THR A 583 20.51 5.36 -19.59
N LEU A 584 19.96 6.10 -18.60
CA LEU A 584 18.80 5.68 -17.82
C LEU A 584 17.56 5.53 -18.72
N ALA A 585 17.32 6.49 -19.61
CA ALA A 585 16.18 6.51 -20.54
C ALA A 585 16.26 5.39 -21.58
N LYS A 586 17.46 4.99 -22.04
CA LYS A 586 17.62 3.79 -22.89
C LYS A 586 17.25 2.50 -22.16
N ASN A 587 17.61 2.36 -20.87
CA ASN A 587 17.27 1.18 -20.05
C ASN A 587 15.82 1.18 -19.51
N ILE A 588 15.06 2.27 -19.76
CA ILE A 588 13.67 2.49 -19.35
C ILE A 588 12.76 2.66 -20.59
N SER A 589 13.33 2.74 -21.80
CA SER A 589 12.57 2.89 -23.04
C SER A 589 11.60 1.72 -23.18
N PRO A 590 10.28 1.95 -23.18
CA PRO A 590 9.28 0.90 -23.06
C PRO A 590 9.11 0.06 -24.33
N ILE A 591 9.74 0.45 -25.43
CA ILE A 591 9.42 -0.07 -26.76
C ILE A 591 9.78 -1.55 -26.92
N ASP A 592 10.96 -1.96 -26.44
CA ASP A 592 11.50 -3.31 -26.71
C ASP A 592 10.78 -4.41 -25.89
N THR A 593 10.07 -4.01 -24.83
CA THR A 593 9.33 -4.88 -23.92
C THR A 593 7.82 -4.92 -24.19
N MET A 594 7.31 -4.15 -25.15
CA MET A 594 5.87 -4.12 -25.47
C MET A 594 5.46 -5.38 -26.26
N PRO A 595 4.42 -6.12 -25.83
CA PRO A 595 3.92 -7.26 -26.56
C PRO A 595 3.44 -6.82 -27.94
N VAL A 596 3.60 -7.70 -28.93
CA VAL A 596 3.32 -7.46 -30.36
C VAL A 596 4.23 -6.40 -30.99
N ILE A 597 4.37 -5.22 -30.41
CA ILE A 597 5.08 -4.06 -30.98
C ILE A 597 6.61 -4.16 -30.86
N GLY A 598 7.11 -4.62 -29.71
CA GLY A 598 8.54 -4.75 -29.43
C GLY A 598 9.29 -5.62 -30.43
N PRO A 599 8.80 -6.83 -30.80
CA PRO A 599 9.42 -7.66 -31.84
C PRO A 599 9.56 -6.95 -33.20
N TYR A 600 8.59 -6.14 -33.63
CA TYR A 600 8.67 -5.38 -34.88
C TYR A 600 9.64 -4.20 -34.79
N LEU A 601 9.77 -3.57 -33.62
CA LEU A 601 10.70 -2.45 -33.43
C LEU A 601 12.14 -2.91 -33.25
N ASN A 602 12.39 -4.03 -32.56
CA ASN A 602 13.70 -4.68 -32.54
C ASN A 602 14.15 -5.06 -33.95
N GLN A 603 13.21 -5.53 -34.78
CA GLN A 603 13.45 -5.78 -36.20
C GLN A 603 13.83 -4.50 -36.97
N LEU A 604 13.13 -3.38 -36.74
CA LEU A 604 13.47 -2.09 -37.36
C LEU A 604 14.83 -1.52 -36.90
N LEU A 605 15.22 -1.83 -35.66
CA LEU A 605 16.48 -1.38 -35.06
C LEU A 605 17.67 -2.33 -35.32
N GLY A 606 17.41 -3.53 -35.84
CA GLY A 606 18.43 -4.54 -36.14
C GLY A 606 18.92 -5.33 -34.92
N ASP A 607 18.23 -5.24 -33.79
CA ASP A 607 18.58 -5.96 -32.56
C ASP A 607 18.07 -7.40 -32.60
N LYS A 608 18.94 -8.37 -32.30
CA LYS A 608 18.56 -9.80 -32.26
C LYS A 608 17.72 -10.09 -31.02
N THR A 609 16.51 -10.60 -31.21
CA THR A 609 15.64 -11.03 -30.11
C THR A 609 16.22 -12.25 -29.40
N TYR A 610 16.39 -12.19 -28.08
CA TYR A 610 16.84 -13.33 -27.27
C TYR A 610 15.82 -14.48 -27.31
N LEU A 611 16.31 -15.69 -27.58
CA LEU A 611 15.53 -16.93 -27.61
C LEU A 611 16.13 -17.94 -26.62
N GLU A 612 15.26 -18.57 -25.86
CA GLU A 612 15.63 -19.69 -24.98
C GLU A 612 15.89 -20.97 -25.79
N SER A 613 16.50 -21.96 -25.15
CA SER A 613 16.85 -23.25 -25.76
C SER A 613 15.64 -23.90 -26.44
N GLY A 614 15.73 -24.05 -27.76
CA GLY A 614 14.69 -24.64 -28.60
C GLY A 614 13.47 -23.74 -28.90
N GLN A 615 13.51 -22.47 -28.49
CA GLN A 615 12.46 -21.50 -28.77
C GLN A 615 12.53 -21.00 -30.23
N LYS A 616 11.37 -20.74 -30.84
CA LYS A 616 11.25 -20.20 -32.20
C LYS A 616 10.45 -18.90 -32.18
N LEU A 617 10.75 -17.98 -33.09
CA LEU A 617 9.92 -16.80 -33.36
C LEU A 617 8.76 -17.18 -34.27
N TYR A 618 7.55 -16.84 -33.85
CA TYR A 618 6.34 -16.88 -34.70
C TYR A 618 6.22 -15.60 -35.54
N TYR A 619 6.61 -14.44 -34.99
CA TYR A 619 6.61 -13.15 -35.68
C TYR A 619 7.63 -12.18 -35.05
N GLY A 620 8.12 -11.22 -35.85
CA GLY A 620 9.36 -10.47 -35.56
C GLY A 620 10.59 -11.32 -35.93
N ARG A 621 11.50 -10.79 -36.75
CA ARG A 621 12.69 -11.54 -37.23
C ARG A 621 13.87 -11.40 -36.30
#